data_AF-A0A529VJG4-F1
#
_entry.id   AF-A0A529VJG4-F1
#
_cell.length_a   1.000
_cell.length_b   1.000
_cell.length_c   1.000
_cell.angle_alpha   90.00
_cell.angle_beta   90.00
_cell.angle_gamma   90.00
#
_symmetry.space_group_name_H-M   'P 1'
#
loop_
_entity.id
_entity.type
_entity.pdbx_description
1 polymer ?
#
loop_
_entity_poly.entity_id
_entity_poly.type
_entity_poly.pdbx_seq_one_letter_code
_entity_poly.pdbx_strand_id
1 'polypeptide(L)'
;TYEYNQSHKPVREQDKVVGHAVRAMYLFSGMADIATEYGDDSLRAALDRLWDDLTTKSLYVTGGLGPSAHNEGFTSDYDLPNETAYAETCASVGLVFWASRMLGMGPNASYADMMERALYNG
;
A
#
# COMPACT_ATOMS: atom_id res chain seq x y z
N THR A 1 4.14 17.54 -3.10
CA THR A 1 2.94 17.68 -3.97
C THR A 1 1.71 17.19 -3.20
N TYR A 2 0.49 17.36 -3.73
CA TYR A 2 -0.73 16.75 -3.13
C TYR A 2 -0.70 15.21 -3.11
N GLU A 3 0.25 14.59 -3.81
CA GLU A 3 0.48 13.14 -3.74
C GLU A 3 1.01 12.71 -2.37
N TYR A 4 1.79 13.58 -1.69
CA TYR A 4 2.40 13.29 -0.38
C TYR A 4 1.40 12.77 0.66
N ASN A 5 0.17 13.29 0.62
CA ASN A 5 -0.95 12.91 1.48
C ASN A 5 -2.15 12.36 0.69
N GLN A 6 -1.90 11.79 -0.50
CA GLN A 6 -2.91 11.09 -1.31
C GLN A 6 -4.16 11.94 -1.62
N SER A 7 -4.00 13.26 -1.74
CA SER A 7 -5.08 14.22 -2.01
C SER A 7 -5.08 14.76 -3.44
N HIS A 8 -4.18 14.26 -4.28
CA HIS A 8 -4.04 14.64 -5.69
C HIS A 8 -5.22 14.19 -6.57
N LYS A 9 -5.98 13.16 -6.14
CA LYS A 9 -7.20 12.65 -6.80
C LYS A 9 -8.18 12.14 -5.74
N PRO A 10 -9.51 12.12 -6.00
CA PRO A 10 -10.45 11.35 -5.22
C PRO A 10 -9.99 9.89 -5.08
N VAL A 11 -10.16 9.28 -3.90
CA VAL A 11 -9.62 7.93 -3.61
C VAL A 11 -10.12 6.86 -4.58
N ARG A 12 -11.35 7.01 -5.11
CA ARG A 12 -11.93 6.09 -6.10
C ARG A 12 -11.28 6.17 -7.48
N GLU A 13 -10.60 7.28 -7.77
CA GLU A 13 -9.93 7.56 -9.03
C GLU A 13 -8.41 7.37 -8.95
N GLN A 14 -7.89 7.00 -7.77
CA GLN A 14 -6.48 6.66 -7.62
C GLN A 14 -6.20 5.28 -8.25
N ASP A 15 -5.09 5.22 -8.96
CA ASP A 15 -4.64 4.10 -9.77
C ASP A 15 -3.14 3.77 -9.55
N LYS A 16 -2.47 4.58 -8.72
CA LYS A 16 -1.06 4.45 -8.39
C LYS A 16 -0.81 4.78 -6.94
N VAL A 17 0.05 4.00 -6.28
CA VAL A 17 0.48 4.30 -4.91
C VAL A 17 1.61 5.33 -4.94
N VAL A 18 1.35 6.50 -4.36
CA VAL A 18 2.24 7.66 -4.40
C VAL A 18 2.35 8.36 -3.05
N GLY A 19 3.38 9.20 -2.92
CA GLY A 19 3.59 10.02 -1.73
C GLY A 19 4.09 9.22 -0.53
N HIS A 20 3.74 9.67 0.68
CA HIS A 20 4.23 9.06 1.91
C HIS A 20 3.69 7.64 2.11
N ALA A 21 4.57 6.69 2.41
CA ALA A 21 4.24 5.27 2.46
C ALA A 21 3.19 4.94 3.53
N VAL A 22 3.42 5.34 4.78
CA VAL A 22 2.49 5.10 5.89
C VAL A 22 1.11 5.71 5.65
N ARG A 23 1.04 6.96 5.19
CA ARG A 23 -0.25 7.62 4.91
C ARG A 23 -1.07 6.85 3.88
N ALA A 24 -0.42 6.38 2.81
CA ALA A 24 -1.08 5.55 1.81
C ALA A 24 -1.63 4.26 2.43
N MET A 25 -0.79 3.50 3.16
CA MET A 25 -1.21 2.21 3.74
C MET A 25 -2.36 2.36 4.74
N TYR A 26 -2.33 3.40 5.58
CA TYR A 26 -3.41 3.67 6.53
C TYR A 26 -4.69 4.13 5.84
N LEU A 27 -4.58 4.98 4.80
CA LEU A 27 -5.72 5.39 3.99
C LEU A 27 -6.38 4.17 3.33
N PHE A 28 -5.59 3.27 2.74
CA PHE A 28 -6.12 2.09 2.06
C PHE A 28 -6.71 1.08 3.03
N SER A 29 -6.15 0.94 4.23
CA SER A 29 -6.76 0.18 5.32
C SER A 29 -8.15 0.74 5.66
N GLY A 30 -8.29 2.06 5.84
CA GLY A 30 -9.58 2.69 6.10
C GLY A 30 -10.57 2.54 4.93
N MET A 31 -10.10 2.65 3.69
CA MET A 31 -10.91 2.39 2.50
C MET A 31 -11.42 0.96 2.47
N ALA A 32 -10.61 -0.03 2.85
CA ALA A 32 -11.00 -1.44 2.90
C ALA A 32 -12.06 -1.70 3.98
N ASP A 33 -11.93 -1.06 5.15
CA ASP A 33 -12.94 -1.13 6.22
C ASP A 33 -14.29 -0.58 5.73
N ILE A 34 -14.31 0.58 5.07
CA ILE A 34 -15.52 1.19 4.51
C ILE A 34 -16.11 0.34 3.36
N ALA A 35 -15.26 -0.18 2.48
CA ALA A 35 -15.71 -1.05 1.38
C ALA A 35 -16.39 -2.31 1.93
N THR A 36 -15.87 -2.88 3.01
CA THR A 36 -16.42 -4.06 3.68
C THR A 36 -17.74 -3.76 4.38
N GLU A 37 -17.75 -2.73 5.25
CA GLU A 37 -18.91 -2.40 6.09
C GLU A 37 -20.14 -2.01 5.26
N TYR A 38 -19.92 -1.26 4.18
CA TYR A 38 -21.00 -0.72 3.35
C TYR A 38 -21.21 -1.44 2.03
N GLY A 39 -20.41 -2.46 1.72
CA GLY A 39 -20.46 -3.15 0.42
C GLY A 39 -20.16 -2.21 -0.76
N ASP A 40 -19.19 -1.30 -0.61
CA ASP A 40 -18.85 -0.32 -1.65
C ASP A 40 -17.86 -0.92 -2.68
N ASP A 41 -18.42 -1.50 -3.75
CA ASP A 41 -17.66 -2.08 -4.86
C ASP A 41 -16.73 -1.07 -5.56
N SER A 42 -17.06 0.22 -5.52
CA SER A 42 -16.23 1.26 -6.16
C SER A 42 -14.93 1.50 -5.40
N LEU A 43 -14.95 1.40 -4.07
CA LEU A 43 -13.75 1.43 -3.23
C LEU A 43 -12.97 0.14 -3.36
N ARG A 44 -13.65 -1.02 -3.39
CA ARG A 44 -13.00 -2.31 -3.64
C ARG A 44 -12.21 -2.31 -4.96
N ALA A 45 -12.82 -1.82 -6.04
CA ALA A 45 -12.15 -1.72 -7.33
C ALA A 45 -10.92 -0.80 -7.31
N ALA A 46 -10.94 0.28 -6.51
CA ALA A 46 -9.78 1.14 -6.33
C ALA A 46 -8.66 0.45 -5.54
N LEU A 47 -9.02 -0.26 -4.46
CA LEU A 47 -8.07 -1.04 -3.67
C LEU A 47 -7.39 -2.13 -4.48
N ASP A 48 -8.15 -2.86 -5.31
CA ASP A 48 -7.59 -3.91 -6.18
C ASP A 48 -6.54 -3.32 -7.14
N ARG A 49 -6.80 -2.16 -7.77
CA ARG A 49 -5.82 -1.49 -8.64
C ARG A 49 -4.58 -1.03 -7.88
N LEU A 50 -4.77 -0.42 -6.71
CA LEU A 50 -3.66 0.09 -5.90
C LEU A 50 -2.81 -1.04 -5.33
N TRP A 51 -3.44 -2.18 -5.00
CA TRP A 51 -2.75 -3.38 -4.56
C TRP A 51 -1.84 -3.93 -5.66
N ASP A 52 -2.38 -4.07 -6.87
CA ASP A 52 -1.60 -4.52 -8.04
C ASP A 52 -0.44 -3.57 -8.34
N ASP A 53 -0.65 -2.25 -8.28
CA ASP A 53 0.41 -1.26 -8.51
C ASP A 53 1.54 -1.36 -7.48
N LEU A 54 1.22 -1.44 -6.19
CA LEU A 54 2.22 -1.58 -5.14
C LEU A 54 3.02 -2.87 -5.30
N THR A 55 2.32 -4.01 -5.35
CA THR A 55 2.93 -5.33 -5.22
C THR A 55 3.75 -5.73 -6.45
N THR A 56 3.47 -5.15 -7.62
CA THR A 56 4.20 -5.48 -8.86
C THR A 56 5.39 -4.57 -9.12
N LYS A 57 5.45 -3.36 -8.53
CA LYS A 57 6.46 -2.34 -8.91
C LYS A 57 7.21 -1.68 -7.77
N SER A 58 6.63 -1.62 -6.56
CA SER A 58 7.06 -0.69 -5.51
C SER A 58 7.23 -1.36 -4.15
N LEU A 59 7.55 -2.66 -4.15
CA LEU A 59 7.78 -3.46 -2.95
C LEU A 59 9.20 -4.06 -2.96
N TYR A 60 9.92 -3.94 -1.86
CA TYR A 60 11.21 -4.61 -1.70
C TYR A 60 11.02 -6.12 -1.49
N VAL A 61 12.09 -6.90 -1.71
CA VAL A 61 12.07 -8.36 -1.49
C VAL A 61 11.70 -8.73 -0.04
N THR A 62 11.95 -7.83 0.92
CA THR A 62 11.60 -7.96 2.33
C THR A 62 10.15 -7.60 2.64
N GLY A 63 9.37 -7.06 1.70
CA GLY A 63 8.04 -6.52 2.00
C GLY A 63 8.05 -5.05 2.46
N GLY A 64 9.22 -4.46 2.69
CA GLY A 64 9.37 -3.03 2.93
C GLY A 64 8.93 -2.18 1.73
N LEU A 65 8.60 -0.91 1.98
CA LEU A 65 8.14 0.04 0.97
C LEU A 65 8.53 1.48 1.33
N GLY A 66 8.60 2.34 0.32
CA GLY A 66 9.08 3.72 0.47
C GLY A 66 10.60 3.82 0.27
N PRO A 67 11.08 3.98 -0.98
CA PRO A 67 12.51 4.07 -1.27
C PRO A 67 13.18 5.36 -0.79
N SER A 68 12.44 6.46 -0.57
CA SER A 68 13.02 7.79 -0.39
C SER A 68 12.88 8.33 1.03
N ALA A 69 14.00 8.76 1.63
CA ALA A 69 14.02 9.45 2.93
C ALA A 69 13.46 10.88 2.87
N HIS A 70 13.35 11.49 1.68
CA HIS A 70 12.90 12.88 1.55
C HIS A 70 11.40 13.03 1.80
N ASN A 71 10.60 12.06 1.34
CA ASN A 71 9.15 12.04 1.47
C ASN A 71 8.65 10.81 2.25
N GLU A 72 9.56 9.99 2.75
CA GLU A 72 9.28 8.78 3.54
C GLU A 72 8.33 7.85 2.76
N GLY A 73 8.61 7.70 1.47
CA GLY A 73 7.58 7.35 0.51
C GLY A 73 8.07 6.97 -0.87
N PHE A 74 7.09 6.87 -1.76
CA PHE A 74 7.24 6.41 -3.13
C PHE A 74 7.88 7.47 -4.03
N THR A 75 8.61 7.02 -5.04
CA THR A 75 9.30 7.85 -6.04
C THR A 75 8.73 7.54 -7.43
N SER A 76 9.25 6.52 -8.11
CA SER A 76 8.81 6.05 -9.43
C SER A 76 8.74 4.53 -9.48
N ASP A 77 8.04 4.00 -10.48
CA ASP A 77 7.90 2.56 -10.68
C ASP A 77 9.27 1.91 -10.78
N TYR A 78 9.47 0.79 -10.07
CA TYR A 78 10.71 0.01 -10.05
C TYR A 78 11.93 0.71 -9.45
N ASP A 79 11.77 1.87 -8.81
CA ASP A 79 12.83 2.54 -8.08
C ASP A 79 12.99 1.93 -6.68
N LEU A 80 13.84 0.89 -6.59
CA LEU A 80 14.07 0.10 -5.37
C LEU A 80 15.58 0.05 -5.01
N PRO A 81 16.24 1.19 -4.72
CA PRO A 81 17.64 1.21 -4.33
C PRO A 81 17.83 0.58 -2.94
N ASN A 82 18.73 -0.40 -2.82
CA ASN A 82 18.92 -1.10 -1.54
C ASN A 82 19.62 -0.25 -0.47
N GLU A 83 20.67 0.49 -0.83
CA GLU A 83 21.50 1.22 0.14
C GLU A 83 20.76 2.41 0.79
N THR A 84 19.91 3.07 0.02
CA THR A 84 19.21 4.29 0.44
C THR A 84 17.73 4.06 0.75
N ALA A 85 17.27 2.80 0.77
CA ALA A 85 15.89 2.47 1.05
C ALA A 85 15.47 3.05 2.40
N TYR A 86 14.40 3.86 2.42
CA TYR A 86 13.83 4.33 3.68
C TYR A 86 13.12 3.20 4.42
N ALA A 87 12.27 2.45 3.71
CA ALA A 87 11.64 1.20 4.17
C ALA A 87 11.17 1.26 5.64
N GLU A 88 10.37 2.28 5.94
CA GLU A 88 9.96 2.57 7.32
C GLU A 88 9.15 1.41 7.93
N THR A 89 9.47 1.01 9.15
CA THR A 89 8.74 -0.06 9.87
C THR A 89 7.24 0.22 9.98
N CYS A 90 6.83 1.48 10.17
CA CYS A 90 5.41 1.85 10.20
C CYS A 90 4.70 1.55 8.87
N ALA A 91 5.41 1.67 7.74
CA ALA A 91 4.84 1.42 6.43
C ALA A 91 4.56 -0.07 6.26
N SER A 92 5.48 -0.93 6.70
CA SER A 92 5.30 -2.37 6.71
C SER A 92 4.17 -2.83 7.62
N VAL A 93 4.05 -2.26 8.82
CA VAL A 93 2.89 -2.49 9.70
C VAL A 93 1.59 -2.05 9.01
N GLY A 94 1.62 -0.91 8.33
CA GLY A 94 0.49 -0.45 7.52
C GLY A 94 0.12 -1.42 6.39
N LEU A 95 1.11 -2.01 5.71
CA LEU A 95 0.89 -3.02 4.69
C LEU A 95 0.24 -4.28 5.28
N VAL A 96 0.70 -4.74 6.46
CA VAL A 96 0.08 -5.85 7.18
C VAL A 96 -1.39 -5.53 7.52
N PHE A 97 -1.69 -4.32 7.99
CA PHE A 97 -3.06 -3.89 8.26
C PHE A 97 -3.95 -3.88 7.02
N TRP A 98 -3.43 -3.39 5.90
CA TRP A 98 -4.16 -3.34 4.66
C TRP A 98 -4.40 -4.75 4.11
N ALA A 99 -3.35 -5.58 4.03
CA ALA A 99 -3.42 -6.95 3.56
C ALA A 99 -4.41 -7.81 4.38
N SER A 100 -4.39 -7.66 5.71
CA SER A 100 -5.33 -8.31 6.62
C SER A 100 -6.79 -7.98 6.30
N ARG A 101 -7.09 -6.71 5.98
CA ARG A 101 -8.44 -6.27 5.60
C ARG A 101 -8.85 -6.77 4.22
N MET A 102 -7.92 -6.76 3.26
CA MET A 102 -8.15 -7.31 1.92
C MET A 102 -8.48 -8.81 1.99
N LEU A 103 -7.82 -9.59 2.87
CA LEU A 103 -8.18 -10.99 3.16
C LEU A 103 -9.60 -11.14 3.75
N GLY A 104 -10.00 -10.19 4.61
CA GLY A 104 -11.35 -10.16 5.17
C GLY A 104 -12.45 -9.93 4.13
N MET A 105 -12.13 -9.27 3.02
CA MET A 105 -13.07 -9.02 1.91
C MET A 105 -13.24 -10.21 0.96
N GLY A 106 -12.36 -11.21 1.04
CA GLY A 106 -12.43 -12.42 0.23
C GLY A 106 -11.11 -13.18 0.19
N PRO A 107 -11.13 -14.52 0.14
CA PRO A 107 -9.91 -15.32 0.16
C PRO A 107 -9.09 -15.08 -1.11
N ASN A 108 -7.88 -14.53 -0.94
CA ASN A 108 -6.88 -14.40 -1.99
C ASN A 108 -5.49 -14.62 -1.39
N ALA A 109 -4.78 -15.62 -1.88
CA ALA A 109 -3.45 -15.98 -1.39
C ALA A 109 -2.45 -14.82 -1.54
N SER A 110 -2.58 -13.97 -2.57
CA SER A 110 -1.65 -12.85 -2.77
C SER A 110 -1.64 -11.87 -1.59
N TYR A 111 -2.79 -11.66 -0.94
CA TYR A 111 -2.88 -10.81 0.25
C TYR A 111 -2.17 -11.46 1.45
N ALA A 112 -2.35 -12.77 1.65
CA ALA A 112 -1.69 -13.51 2.71
C ALA A 112 -0.18 -13.59 2.52
N ASP A 113 0.29 -13.86 1.30
CA ASP A 113 1.71 -13.96 0.97
C ASP A 113 2.43 -12.62 1.21
N MET A 114 1.82 -11.49 0.83
CA MET A 114 2.39 -10.17 1.10
C MET A 114 2.35 -9.81 2.58
N MET A 115 1.27 -10.18 3.28
CA MET A 115 1.16 -10.00 4.73
C MET A 115 2.26 -10.77 5.46
N GLU A 116 2.49 -12.04 5.11
CA GLU A 116 3.56 -12.87 5.67
C GLU A 116 4.94 -12.25 5.39
N ARG A 117 5.20 -11.87 4.13
CA ARG A 117 6.49 -11.30 3.73
C ARG A 117 6.85 -10.07 4.57
N ALA A 118 5.92 -9.12 4.71
CA ALA A 118 6.13 -7.94 5.54
C ALA A 118 6.27 -8.30 7.03
N LEU A 119 5.38 -9.15 7.56
CA LEU A 119 5.38 -9.52 8.98
C LEU A 119 6.68 -10.18 9.44
N TYR A 120 7.29 -11.02 8.60
CA TYR A 120 8.49 -11.79 8.96
C TYR A 120 9.81 -11.15 8.55
N ASN A 121 9.81 -10.07 7.77
CA ASN A 121 11.04 -9.49 7.24
C ASN A 121 11.11 -7.97 7.42
N GLY A 122 10.35 -7.21 6.63
CA GLY A 122 10.46 -5.76 6.53
C GLY A 122 9.20 -5.09 6.97
#